data_AF-A0A9E2YU34-F1
#
_entry.id   AF-A0A9E2YU34-F1
#
_cell.length_a   1.000
_cell.length_b   1.000
_cell.length_c   1.000
_cell.angle_alpha   90.00
_cell.angle_beta   90.00
_cell.angle_gamma   90.00
#
_symmetry.space_group_name_H-M   'P 1'
#
loop_
_entity.id
_entity.type
_entity.pdbx_description
1 polymer ?
#
loop_
_entity_poly.entity_id
_entity_poly.type
_entity_poly.pdbx_seq_one_letter_code
_entity_poly.pdbx_strand_id
1 'polypeptide(L)'
;MEAKDAKPGDILQFRDYTLTIDTEKKVTQQDGSWKSNTQQVTQGREHHTAVVIANDGNGKLTIVEQNVHDLKTRKRAHRIQRTVLYLNSQGPTTEKKSVIQKGKGQATEETTTTITVSGSVWAYRPEAHDSN
;
A
#
# COMPACT_ATOMS: atom_id res chain seq x y z
N MET A 1 20.77 5.05 5.92
CA MET A 1 20.54 4.99 4.46
C MET A 1 19.13 5.47 4.15
N GLU A 2 18.86 5.91 2.93
CA GLU A 2 17.49 6.26 2.54
C GLU A 2 16.64 5.00 2.37
N ALA A 3 15.36 5.07 2.77
CA ALA A 3 14.45 3.92 2.71
C ALA A 3 14.21 3.44 1.27
N LYS A 4 14.33 4.32 0.26
CA LYS A 4 14.17 3.97 -1.16
C LYS A 4 15.23 2.97 -1.66
N ASP A 5 16.39 2.95 -1.01
CA ASP A 5 17.52 2.09 -1.37
C ASP A 5 17.57 0.81 -0.51
N ALA A 6 16.52 0.57 0.29
CA ALA A 6 16.41 -0.62 1.12
C ALA A 6 16.45 -1.90 0.28
N LYS A 7 17.08 -2.94 0.82
CA LYS A 7 17.21 -4.27 0.22
C LYS A 7 16.50 -5.30 1.11
N PRO A 8 16.17 -6.48 0.57
CA PRO A 8 15.68 -7.59 1.40
C PRO A 8 16.61 -7.84 2.59
N GLY A 9 16.03 -7.96 3.79
CA GLY A 9 16.73 -8.11 5.06
C GLY A 9 16.94 -6.81 5.85
N ASP A 10 16.83 -5.64 5.22
CA ASP A 10 16.93 -4.36 5.92
C ASP A 10 15.73 -4.17 6.87
N ILE A 11 15.97 -3.46 7.98
CA ILE A 11 14.97 -3.13 8.99
C ILE A 11 14.48 -1.70 8.75
N LEU A 12 13.16 -1.51 8.75
CA LEU A 12 12.54 -0.20 8.67
C LEU A 12 12.09 0.25 10.04
N GLN A 13 12.41 1.50 10.40
CA GLN A 13 11.88 2.19 11.56
C GLN A 13 10.93 3.30 11.11
N PHE A 14 9.73 3.30 11.66
CA PHE A 14 8.68 4.26 11.31
C PHE A 14 8.51 5.30 12.41
N ARG A 15 8.32 6.56 12.00
CA ARG A 15 7.90 7.63 12.91
C ARG A 15 6.80 8.45 12.28
N ASP A 16 5.67 8.51 12.97
CA ASP A 16 4.47 9.26 12.56
C ASP A 16 4.03 8.91 11.12
N TYR A 17 4.37 7.69 10.65
CA TYR A 17 4.10 7.28 9.29
C TYR A 17 2.61 7.02 9.13
N THR A 18 2.01 7.65 8.12
CA THR A 18 0.61 7.41 7.75
C THR A 18 0.50 7.22 6.24
N LEU A 19 -0.20 6.15 5.85
CA LEU A 19 -0.56 5.83 4.48
C LEU A 19 -2.07 5.96 4.32
N THR A 20 -2.52 6.82 3.41
CA THR A 20 -3.92 6.89 2.97
C THR A 20 -4.00 6.45 1.52
N ILE A 21 -4.90 5.50 1.26
CA ILE A 21 -5.22 4.98 -0.07
C ILE A 21 -6.65 5.37 -0.38
N ASP A 22 -6.82 6.23 -1.38
CA ASP A 22 -8.12 6.57 -1.95
C ASP A 22 -8.33 5.74 -3.21
N THR A 23 -9.41 4.96 -3.26
CA THR A 23 -9.80 4.17 -4.41
C THR A 23 -11.16 4.62 -4.90
N GLU A 24 -11.19 5.27 -6.06
CA GLU A 24 -12.41 5.55 -6.80
C GLU A 24 -12.65 4.45 -7.82
N LYS A 25 -13.87 3.91 -7.82
CA LYS A 25 -14.33 2.91 -8.77
C LYS A 25 -15.48 3.47 -9.57
N LYS A 26 -15.26 3.75 -10.85
CA LYS A 26 -16.29 4.21 -11.80
C LYS A 26 -16.68 3.09 -12.74
N VAL A 27 -17.98 2.85 -12.89
CA VAL A 27 -18.50 1.91 -13.88
C VAL A 27 -19.39 2.66 -14.86
N THR A 28 -19.02 2.60 -16.14
CA THR A 28 -19.73 3.20 -17.27
C THR A 28 -20.37 2.09 -18.11
N GLN A 29 -21.68 2.16 -18.28
CA GLN A 29 -22.46 1.23 -19.09
C GLN A 29 -22.34 1.56 -20.58
N GLN A 30 -22.78 0.63 -21.44
CA GLN A 30 -22.83 0.86 -22.90
C GLN A 30 -23.74 2.02 -23.31
N ASP A 31 -24.80 2.30 -22.55
CA ASP A 31 -25.69 3.45 -22.78
C ASP A 31 -25.09 4.79 -22.34
N GLY A 32 -23.85 4.79 -21.85
CA GLY A 32 -23.13 5.97 -21.36
C GLY A 32 -23.49 6.37 -19.92
N SER A 33 -24.50 5.75 -19.30
CA SER A 33 -24.80 5.98 -17.88
C SER A 33 -23.67 5.44 -17.02
N TRP A 34 -23.41 6.08 -15.88
CA TRP A 34 -22.33 5.68 -15.00
C TRP A 34 -22.69 5.79 -13.52
N LYS A 35 -21.94 5.06 -12.70
CA LYS A 35 -21.94 5.17 -11.24
C LYS A 35 -20.50 5.16 -10.74
N SER A 36 -20.19 5.93 -9.71
CA SER A 36 -18.92 5.84 -9.01
C SER A 36 -19.11 5.55 -7.53
N ASN A 37 -18.09 4.95 -6.92
CA ASN A 37 -17.97 4.81 -5.48
C ASN A 37 -16.53 5.08 -5.07
N THR A 38 -16.33 5.78 -3.97
CA THR A 38 -15.01 6.08 -3.43
C THR A 38 -14.86 5.42 -2.08
N GLN A 39 -13.74 4.74 -1.89
CA GLN A 39 -13.35 4.15 -0.62
C GLN A 39 -12.00 4.71 -0.21
N GLN A 40 -11.91 5.17 1.05
CA GLN A 40 -10.67 5.59 1.66
C GLN A 40 -10.22 4.56 2.70
N VAL A 41 -8.93 4.24 2.72
CA VAL A 41 -8.30 3.41 3.75
C VAL A 41 -7.06 4.09 4.27
N THR A 42 -7.03 4.39 5.56
CA THR A 42 -5.85 4.95 6.25
C THR A 42 -5.20 3.90 7.14
N GLN A 43 -3.87 3.85 7.13
CA GLN A 43 -3.03 3.01 8.00
C GLN A 43 -1.93 3.87 8.64
N GLY A 44 -1.97 3.96 9.97
CA GLY A 44 -0.89 4.58 10.75
C GLY A 44 0.14 3.55 11.25
N ARG A 45 1.40 3.98 11.33
CA ARG A 45 2.56 3.28 11.92
C ARG A 45 3.37 4.31 12.71
N GLU A 46 2.77 4.84 13.78
CA GLU A 46 3.32 5.98 14.53
C GLU A 46 4.69 5.68 15.16
N HIS A 47 4.88 4.46 15.68
CA HIS A 47 6.17 3.94 16.18
C HIS A 47 6.28 2.44 15.88
N HIS A 48 6.61 2.09 14.64
CA HIS A 48 6.58 0.70 14.18
C HIS A 48 7.93 0.24 13.63
N THR A 49 8.04 -1.07 13.41
CA THR A 49 9.20 -1.69 12.76
C THR A 49 8.72 -2.75 11.79
N ALA A 50 9.40 -2.85 10.65
CA ALA A 50 9.16 -3.90 9.67
C ALA A 50 10.47 -4.40 9.07
N VAL A 51 10.43 -5.56 8.42
CA VAL A 51 11.55 -6.11 7.67
C VAL A 51 11.23 -6.03 6.18
N VAL A 52 12.17 -5.53 5.39
CA VAL A 52 12.05 -5.50 3.93
C VAL A 52 12.27 -6.91 3.39
N ILE A 53 11.41 -7.34 2.49
CA ILE A 53 11.54 -8.63 1.79
C ILE A 53 11.62 -8.48 0.27
N ALA A 54 11.17 -7.35 -0.27
CA ALA A 54 11.46 -6.93 -1.65
C ALA A 54 11.47 -5.40 -1.76
N ASN A 55 12.32 -4.89 -2.65
CA ASN A 55 12.24 -3.50 -3.12
C ASN A 55 11.67 -3.55 -4.54
N ASP A 56 10.42 -3.13 -4.67
CA ASP A 56 9.66 -3.24 -5.93
C ASP A 56 9.90 -2.01 -6.83
N GLY A 57 10.77 -1.08 -6.41
CA GLY A 57 11.07 0.16 -7.12
C GLY A 57 9.99 1.24 -6.93
N ASN A 58 10.25 2.44 -7.45
CA ASN A 58 9.31 3.57 -7.45
C ASN A 58 8.71 3.90 -6.06
N GLY A 59 9.52 3.75 -5.00
CA GLY A 59 9.09 3.99 -3.63
C GLY A 59 8.14 2.93 -3.07
N LYS A 60 8.05 1.75 -3.69
CA LYS A 60 7.27 0.61 -3.19
C LYS A 60 8.20 -0.45 -2.59
N LEU A 61 7.90 -0.86 -1.37
CA LEU A 61 8.58 -1.97 -0.70
C LEU A 61 7.56 -3.03 -0.32
N THR A 62 7.90 -4.30 -0.53
CA THR A 62 7.19 -5.39 0.13
C THR A 62 7.86 -5.64 1.48
N ILE A 63 7.07 -5.56 2.55
CA ILE A 63 7.53 -5.71 3.93
C ILE A 63 6.80 -6.84 4.65
N VAL A 64 7.41 -7.30 5.74
CA VAL A 64 6.74 -8.12 6.75
C VAL A 64 6.79 -7.42 8.10
N GLU A 65 5.67 -7.43 8.80
CA GLU A 65 5.49 -6.78 10.09
C GLU A 65 4.52 -7.58 10.98
N GLN A 66 4.50 -7.28 12.27
CA GLN A 66 3.60 -7.92 13.23
C GLN A 66 2.88 -6.85 14.05
N ASN A 67 1.85 -7.24 14.81
CA ASN A 67 1.12 -6.33 15.68
C ASN A 67 0.43 -5.16 14.93
N VAL A 68 0.05 -5.39 13.67
CA VAL A 68 -0.73 -4.46 12.84
C VAL A 68 -2.17 -4.97 12.66
N HIS A 69 -3.07 -4.10 12.19
CA HIS A 69 -4.43 -4.52 11.85
C HIS A 69 -4.44 -5.29 10.53
N ASP A 70 -5.07 -6.46 10.49
CA ASP A 70 -5.34 -7.20 9.27
C ASP A 70 -6.32 -6.41 8.39
N LEU A 71 -5.98 -6.22 7.12
CA LEU A 71 -6.73 -5.34 6.23
C LEU A 71 -8.13 -5.87 5.89
N LYS A 72 -8.33 -7.18 5.95
CA LYS A 72 -9.61 -7.82 5.65
C LYS A 72 -10.52 -7.81 6.86
N THR A 73 -9.99 -8.19 8.02
CA THR A 73 -10.79 -8.35 9.24
C THR A 73 -10.85 -7.10 10.11
N ARG A 74 -9.96 -6.12 9.86
CA ARG A 74 -9.77 -4.90 10.66
C ARG A 74 -9.42 -5.16 12.14
N LYS A 75 -9.10 -6.40 12.50
CA LYS A 75 -8.65 -6.80 13.83
C LYS A 75 -7.13 -6.83 13.88
N ARG A 76 -6.57 -6.63 15.06
CA ARG A 76 -5.13 -6.77 15.30
C ARG A 76 -4.70 -8.20 14.97
N ALA A 77 -3.72 -8.33 14.08
CA ALA A 77 -3.15 -9.61 13.69
C ALA A 77 -2.03 -10.00 14.66
N HIS A 78 -2.10 -11.23 15.16
CA HIS A 78 -1.03 -11.83 15.98
C HIS A 78 0.03 -12.56 15.14
N ARG A 79 -0.27 -12.82 13.86
CA ARG A 79 0.64 -13.44 12.88
C ARG A 79 1.34 -12.38 12.04
N ILE A 80 2.49 -12.74 11.47
CA ILE A 80 3.22 -11.90 10.50
C ILE A 80 2.27 -11.52 9.35
N GLN A 81 2.20 -10.22 9.06
CA GLN A 81 1.51 -9.67 7.90
C GLN A 81 2.53 -9.30 6.84
N ARG A 82 2.25 -9.70 5.59
CA ARG A 82 2.95 -9.21 4.41
C ARG A 82 2.15 -8.04 3.84
N THR A 83 2.78 -6.91 3.60
CA THR A 83 2.11 -5.69 3.11
C THR A 83 3.01 -4.92 2.15
N VAL A 84 2.39 -4.17 1.24
CA VAL A 84 3.09 -3.21 0.38
C VAL A 84 3.12 -1.86 1.09
N LEU A 85 4.32 -1.35 1.31
CA LEU A 85 4.60 -0.03 1.84
C LEU A 85 4.88 0.94 0.69
N TYR A 86 4.43 2.19 0.85
CA TYR A 86 4.73 3.29 -0.06
C TYR A 86 5.57 4.34 0.68
N LEU A 87 6.73 4.69 0.14
CA LEU A 87 7.65 5.65 0.76
C LEU A 87 7.33 7.10 0.39
N ASN A 88 6.54 7.32 -0.66
CA ASN A 88 6.15 8.63 -1.13
C ASN A 88 4.71 8.62 -1.66
N SER A 89 4.07 9.78 -1.63
CA SER A 89 2.77 9.98 -2.26
C SER A 89 2.85 9.74 -3.77
N GLN A 90 1.79 9.19 -4.33
CA GLN A 90 1.63 8.93 -5.75
C GLN A 90 0.31 9.57 -6.18
N GLY A 91 0.36 10.35 -7.27
CA GLY A 91 -0.83 10.91 -7.88
C GLY A 91 -1.81 9.83 -8.36
N PRO A 92 -2.98 10.24 -8.87
CA PRO A 92 -4.00 9.30 -9.30
C PRO A 92 -3.48 8.40 -10.43
N THR A 93 -3.54 7.09 -10.22
CA THR A 93 -3.29 6.07 -11.25
C THR A 93 -4.59 5.36 -11.60
N THR A 94 -4.95 5.31 -12.88
CA THR A 94 -6.20 4.71 -13.34
C THR A 94 -5.95 3.42 -14.12
N GLU A 95 -6.59 2.34 -13.70
CA GLU A 95 -6.67 1.09 -14.45
C GLU A 95 -8.08 0.91 -15.02
N LYS A 96 -8.19 0.43 -16.26
CA LYS A 96 -9.48 0.19 -16.93
C LYS A 96 -9.62 -1.28 -17.30
N LYS A 97 -10.80 -1.85 -17.12
CA LYS A 97 -11.13 -3.19 -17.60
C LYS A 97 -12.58 -3.28 -18.06
N SER A 98 -12.84 -4.20 -18.98
CA SER A 98 -14.20 -4.57 -19.35
C SER A 98 -14.78 -5.56 -18.33
N VAL A 99 -16.03 -5.33 -17.91
CA VAL A 99 -16.77 -6.19 -16.98
C VAL A 99 -18.16 -6.49 -17.53
N ILE A 100 -18.79 -7.57 -17.08
CA ILE A 100 -20.20 -7.87 -17.38
C ILE A 100 -21.02 -7.60 -16.12
N GLN A 101 -22.00 -6.71 -16.19
CA GLN A 101 -22.95 -6.47 -15.11
C GLN A 101 -24.21 -7.29 -15.31
N LYS A 102 -24.59 -8.03 -14.27
CA LYS A 102 -25.80 -8.87 -14.26
C LYS A 102 -27.03 -8.02 -14.58
N GLY A 103 -27.70 -8.34 -15.69
CA GLY A 103 -28.91 -7.62 -16.14
C GLY A 103 -28.65 -6.29 -16.86
N LYS A 104 -27.40 -5.88 -17.10
CA LYS A 104 -27.06 -4.62 -17.79
C LYS A 104 -26.06 -4.77 -18.95
N GLY A 105 -25.53 -5.97 -19.16
CA GLY A 105 -24.60 -6.23 -20.26
C GLY A 105 -23.17 -5.81 -19.95
N GLN A 106 -22.39 -5.53 -20.98
CA GLN A 106 -20.98 -5.15 -20.84
C GLN A 106 -20.85 -3.72 -20.32
N ALA A 107 -19.85 -3.47 -19.49
CA ALA A 107 -19.53 -2.16 -18.94
C ALA A 107 -18.01 -1.98 -18.85
N THR A 108 -17.57 -0.73 -18.78
CA THR A 108 -16.18 -0.37 -18.50
C THR A 108 -16.05 0.00 -17.03
N GLU A 109 -15.14 -0.66 -16.32
CA GLU A 109 -14.79 -0.37 -14.95
C GLU A 109 -13.43 0.34 -14.92
N GLU A 110 -13.40 1.56 -14.41
CA GLU A 110 -12.19 2.35 -14.17
C GLU A 110 -11.94 2.38 -12.65
N THR A 111 -10.73 2.01 -12.23
CA THR A 111 -10.29 2.09 -10.84
C THR A 111 -9.16 3.10 -10.75
N THR A 112 -9.42 4.23 -10.11
CA THR A 112 -8.43 5.28 -9.85
C THR A 112 -7.94 5.15 -8.41
N THR A 113 -6.64 4.97 -8.23
CA THR A 113 -6.01 4.90 -6.90
C THR A 113 -5.12 6.11 -6.68
N THR A 114 -5.27 6.79 -5.56
CA THR A 114 -4.37 7.86 -5.10
C THR A 114 -3.73 7.43 -3.78
N ILE A 115 -2.42 7.65 -3.67
CA ILE A 115 -1.65 7.28 -2.49
C ILE A 115 -1.11 8.55 -1.84
N THR A 116 -1.45 8.76 -0.58
CA THR A 116 -0.91 9.85 0.23
C THR A 116 -0.08 9.28 1.38
N VAL A 117 1.18 9.72 1.47
CA VAL A 117 2.12 9.32 2.52
C VAL A 117 2.54 10.54 3.32
N SER A 118 2.63 10.38 4.63
CA SER A 118 3.21 11.36 5.56
C SER A 118 4.05 10.64 6.63
N GLY A 119 4.86 11.41 7.37
CA GLY A 119 5.78 10.89 8.38
C GLY A 119 7.15 10.54 7.84
N SER A 120 7.88 9.68 8.55
CA SER A 120 9.26 9.31 8.22
C SER A 120 9.49 7.81 8.33
N VAL A 121 10.34 7.30 7.44
CA VAL A 121 10.80 5.91 7.42
C VAL A 121 12.31 5.92 7.25
N TRP A 122 13.02 5.26 8.16
CA TRP A 122 14.45 5.04 8.04
C TRP A 122 14.75 3.56 7.82
N ALA A 123 15.69 3.28 6.92
CA ALA A 123 16.22 1.94 6.74
C ALA A 123 17.54 1.79 7.50
N TYR A 124 17.67 0.67 8.19
CA TYR A 124 18.89 0.20 8.82
C TYR A 124 19.26 -1.15 8.19
N ARG A 125 20.50 -1.27 7.74
CA ARG A 125 21.06 -2.55 7.29
C ARG A 125 21.83 -3.14 8.46
N PRO A 126 21.38 -4.28 9.02
CA PRO A 126 22.18 -4.99 10.01
C PRO A 126 23.50 -5.43 9.37
N GLU A 127 24.60 -5.10 10.03
CA GLU A 127 25.93 -5.57 9.66
C GLU A 127 26.39 -6.53 10.75
N ALA A 128 27.03 -7.63 10.35
CA ALA A 128 27.67 -8.51 11.31
C ALA A 128 28.75 -7.70 12.03
N HIS A 129 28.70 -7.67 13.35
CA HIS A 129 29.80 -7.14 14.13
C HIS A 129 30.81 -8.28 14.31
N ASP A 130 31.81 -8.34 13.45
CA ASP A 130 32.94 -9.24 13.64
C ASP A 130 33.70 -8.76 14.88
N SER A 131 33.61 -9.51 15.97
CA SER A 131 34.44 -9.29 17.16
C SER A 131 35.87 -9.75 16.83
N ASN A 132 36.77 -8.80 16.59
CA ASN A 132 38.22 -9.04 16.60
C ASN A 132 38.72 -9.51 17.96
#